data_AF-A0A7W0PEA0-F1
#
_entry.id   AF-A0A7W0PEA0-F1
#
_cell.length_a   1.000
_cell.length_b   1.000
_cell.length_c   1.000
_cell.angle_alpha   90.00
_cell.angle_beta   90.00
_cell.angle_gamma   90.00
#
_symmetry.space_group_name_H-M   'P 1'
#
loop_
_entity.id
_entity.type
_entity.pdbx_description
1 polymer ?
#
loop_
_entity_poly.entity_id
_entity_poly.type
_entity_poly.pdbx_seq_one_letter_code
_entity_poly.pdbx_strand_id
1 'polypeptide(L)'
;MNPSTAFAGVMVDELIRGGVQHAVLAPGSRSAPVALALASAERSGRLRLHVRTDERSAGFLALGLAKGSGRPVPVLTTSGTAAAHLHAAVLEASYSGVPL
;
A
#
# COMPACT_ATOMS: atom_id res chain seq x y z
N MET A 1 8.56 18.96 -11.87
CA MET A 1 7.91 17.70 -11.41
C MET A 1 6.59 17.56 -12.16
N ASN A 2 6.27 16.39 -12.72
CA ASN A 2 4.99 16.20 -13.43
C ASN A 2 3.83 16.03 -12.43
N PRO A 3 2.56 16.20 -12.86
CA PRO A 3 1.41 16.13 -11.94
C PRO A 3 1.28 14.81 -11.19
N SER A 4 1.50 13.67 -11.85
CA SER A 4 1.38 12.35 -11.22
C SER A 4 2.42 12.12 -10.14
N THR A 5 3.66 12.57 -10.34
CA THR A 5 4.73 12.50 -9.34
C THR A 5 4.46 13.45 -8.17
N ALA A 6 3.97 14.65 -8.43
CA ALA A 6 3.62 15.61 -7.38
C ALA A 6 2.51 15.07 -6.48
N PHE A 7 1.43 14.55 -7.09
CA PHE A 7 0.32 13.94 -6.38
C PHE A 7 0.75 12.73 -5.53
N ALA A 8 1.52 11.81 -6.12
CA ALA A 8 2.01 10.62 -5.41
C ALA A 8 2.89 10.99 -4.20
N GLY A 9 3.74 12.00 -4.33
CA GLY A 9 4.57 12.49 -3.24
C GLY A 9 3.74 13.00 -2.06
N VAL A 10 2.75 13.86 -2.33
CA VAL A 10 1.84 14.38 -1.30
C VAL A 10 1.03 13.26 -0.67
N MET A 11 0.44 12.38 -1.47
CA MET A 11 -0.35 11.25 -0.97
C MET A 11 0.45 10.36 0.00
N VAL A 12 1.68 9.99 -0.36
CA VAL A 12 2.53 9.17 0.51
C VAL A 12 2.96 9.93 1.76
N ASP A 13 3.27 11.22 1.65
CA ASP A 13 3.61 12.06 2.82
C ASP A 13 2.47 12.10 3.84
N GLU A 14 1.23 12.32 3.37
CA GLU A 14 0.06 12.38 4.23
C GLU A 14 -0.32 11.03 4.83
N LEU A 15 -0.15 9.92 4.11
CA LEU A 15 -0.31 8.57 4.69
C LEU A 15 0.65 8.34 5.86
N ILE A 16 1.91 8.75 5.72
CA ILE A 16 2.92 8.63 6.78
C ILE A 16 2.54 9.53 7.97
N ARG A 17 2.09 10.77 7.74
CA ARG A 17 1.59 11.67 8.80
C ARG A 17 0.36 11.08 9.51
N GLY A 18 -0.49 10.36 8.78
CA GLY A 18 -1.62 9.59 9.30
C GLY A 18 -1.22 8.33 10.07
N GLY A 19 0.07 8.05 10.21
CA GLY A 19 0.58 6.98 11.04
C GLY A 19 0.88 5.68 10.30
N VAL A 20 0.87 5.65 8.97
CA VAL A 20 1.31 4.49 8.18
C VAL A 20 2.80 4.24 8.41
N GLN A 21 3.14 3.03 8.87
CA GLN A 21 4.52 2.57 9.05
C GLN A 21 4.93 1.47 8.06
N HIS A 22 3.93 0.80 7.47
CA HIS A 22 4.12 -0.27 6.50
C HIS A 22 3.27 -0.01 5.27
N ALA A 23 3.81 -0.27 4.09
CA ALA A 23 3.04 -0.29 2.85
C ALA A 23 3.36 -1.59 2.10
N VAL A 24 2.37 -2.16 1.42
CA VAL A 24 2.57 -3.33 0.56
C VAL A 24 2.36 -2.92 -0.89
N LEU A 25 3.24 -3.36 -1.78
CA LEU A 25 3.22 -3.02 -3.21
C LEU A 25 3.22 -4.29 -4.06
N ALA A 26 2.24 -4.39 -4.96
CA ALA A 26 2.29 -5.26 -6.12
C ALA A 26 2.62 -4.44 -7.40
N PRO A 27 3.67 -4.81 -8.14
CA PRO A 27 4.26 -3.95 -9.17
C PRO A 27 3.36 -3.79 -10.41
N GLY A 28 3.37 -2.60 -11.01
CA GLY A 28 2.80 -2.36 -12.33
C GLY A 28 2.98 -0.93 -12.85
N SER A 29 2.86 -0.75 -14.17
CA SER A 29 3.20 0.51 -14.85
C SER A 29 2.30 1.69 -14.45
N ARG A 30 0.98 1.47 -14.34
CA ARG A 30 0.02 2.54 -14.00
C ARG A 30 0.18 3.06 -12.56
N SER A 31 0.66 2.22 -11.64
CA SER A 31 0.92 2.60 -10.25
C SER A 31 2.34 3.15 -10.00
N ALA A 32 3.17 3.27 -11.05
CA ALA A 32 4.58 3.65 -10.93
C ALA A 32 4.84 4.95 -10.14
N PRO A 33 4.07 6.06 -10.30
CA PRO A 33 4.32 7.27 -9.52
C PRO A 33 4.23 7.04 -8.01
N VAL A 34 3.23 6.29 -7.55
CA VAL A 34 3.03 5.97 -6.12
C VAL A 34 4.07 4.95 -5.65
N ALA A 35 4.40 3.94 -6.48
CA ALA A 35 5.43 2.96 -6.16
C ALA A 35 6.81 3.62 -5.94
N LEU A 36 7.18 4.58 -6.79
CA LEU A 36 8.43 5.33 -6.67
C LEU A 36 8.44 6.23 -5.42
N ALA A 37 7.30 6.86 -5.09
CA ALA A 37 7.16 7.66 -3.87
C ALA A 37 7.30 6.80 -2.61
N LEU A 38 6.65 5.63 -2.56
CA LEU A 38 6.81 4.65 -1.47
C LEU A 38 8.25 4.16 -1.33
N ALA A 39 8.92 3.83 -2.45
CA ALA A 39 10.32 3.43 -2.43
C ALA A 39 11.26 4.55 -1.95
N SER A 40 10.94 5.82 -2.25
CA SER A 40 11.68 6.95 -1.72
C SER A 40 11.46 7.16 -0.22
N ALA A 41 10.24 6.95 0.26
CA ALA A 41 9.92 7.00 1.69
C ALA A 41 10.64 5.87 2.46
N GLU A 42 10.74 4.67 1.89
CA GLU A 42 11.52 3.57 2.46
C GLU A 42 13.02 3.91 2.52
N ARG A 43 13.62 4.40 1.44
CA ARG A 43 15.04 4.78 1.43
C ARG A 43 15.38 5.87 2.46
N SER A 44 14.42 6.71 2.81
CA SER A 44 14.57 7.75 3.84
C SER A 44 14.15 7.27 5.24
N GLY A 45 13.83 5.99 5.42
CA GLY A 45 13.50 5.39 6.71
C GLY A 45 12.13 5.79 7.27
N ARG A 46 11.24 6.36 6.45
CA ARG A 46 9.95 6.90 6.91
C ARG A 46 8.84 5.86 7.02
N LEU A 47 8.95 4.78 6.26
CA LEU A 47 8.09 3.59 6.33
C LEU A 47 8.90 2.38 5.86
N ARG A 48 8.36 1.17 6.05
CA ARG A 48 8.90 -0.06 5.44
C ARG A 48 8.01 -0.53 4.30
N LEU A 49 8.58 -0.77 3.13
CA LEU A 49 7.86 -1.22 1.94
C LEU A 49 8.01 -2.75 1.79
N HIS A 50 6.91 -3.42 1.48
CA HIS A 50 6.90 -4.87 1.23
C HIS A 50 6.44 -5.12 -0.20
N VAL A 51 7.34 -5.60 -1.05
CA VAL A 51 7.02 -5.89 -2.46
C VAL A 51 6.58 -7.35 -2.62
N ARG A 52 5.42 -7.58 -3.24
CA ARG A 52 4.89 -8.93 -3.54
C ARG A 52 4.43 -9.00 -5.00
N THR A 53 4.61 -10.13 -5.65
CA THR A 53 4.20 -10.32 -7.05
C THR A 53 2.72 -10.64 -7.19
N ASP A 54 2.15 -11.39 -6.24
CA ASP A 54 0.74 -11.78 -6.19
C ASP A 54 -0.04 -10.79 -5.33
N GLU A 55 -1.04 -10.11 -5.90
CA GLU A 55 -1.85 -9.11 -5.21
C GLU A 55 -2.69 -9.70 -4.08
N ARG A 56 -3.23 -10.91 -4.25
CA ARG A 56 -4.04 -11.55 -3.21
C ARG A 56 -3.19 -11.82 -1.97
N SER A 57 -1.98 -12.34 -2.18
CA SER A 57 -1.00 -12.53 -1.10
C SER A 57 -0.54 -11.19 -0.50
N ALA A 58 -0.41 -10.14 -1.32
CA ALA A 58 -0.11 -8.79 -0.86
C ALA A 58 -1.20 -8.24 0.07
N GLY A 59 -2.47 -8.44 -0.28
CA GLY A 59 -3.62 -8.07 0.52
C GLY A 59 -3.61 -8.72 1.90
N PHE A 60 -3.40 -10.03 1.97
CA PHE A 60 -3.34 -10.74 3.26
C PHE A 60 -2.09 -10.39 4.09
N LEU A 61 -0.95 -10.08 3.45
CA LEU A 61 0.22 -9.57 4.16
C LEU A 61 -0.11 -8.23 4.84
N ALA A 62 -0.74 -7.30 4.13
CA ALA A 62 -1.11 -6.01 4.69
C ALA A 62 -2.15 -6.13 5.80
N LEU A 63 -3.15 -6.99 5.61
CA LEU A 63 -4.13 -7.32 6.65
C LEU A 63 -3.43 -7.82 7.92
N GLY A 64 -2.47 -8.74 7.80
CA GLY A 64 -1.70 -9.26 8.92
C GLY A 64 -0.86 -8.18 9.62
N LEU A 65 -0.21 -7.31 8.84
CA LEU A 65 0.54 -6.17 9.37
C LEU A 65 -0.39 -5.18 10.12
N ALA A 66 -1.57 -4.89 9.57
CA ALA A 66 -2.56 -4.01 10.20
C ALA A 66 -3.12 -4.63 11.48
N LYS A 67 -3.48 -5.93 11.46
CA LYS A 67 -3.91 -6.69 12.66
C LYS A 67 -2.86 -6.69 13.76
N GLY A 68 -1.59 -6.94 13.41
CA GLY A 68 -0.49 -7.04 14.37
C GLY A 68 -0.04 -5.69 14.95
N SER A 69 -0.14 -4.61 14.17
CA SER A 69 0.31 -3.28 14.59
C SER A 69 -0.81 -2.40 15.16
N GLY A 70 -2.07 -2.69 14.84
CA GLY A 70 -3.20 -1.81 15.12
C GLY A 70 -3.17 -0.50 14.33
N ARG A 71 -2.37 -0.42 13.25
CA ARG A 71 -2.18 0.79 12.43
C ARG A 71 -2.65 0.55 10.99
N PRO A 72 -3.04 1.62 10.26
CA PRO A 72 -3.37 1.51 8.85
C PRO A 72 -2.20 1.00 8.00
N VAL A 73 -2.48 0.07 7.07
CA VAL A 73 -1.47 -0.47 6.14
C VAL A 73 -2.01 -0.48 4.71
N PRO A 74 -1.64 0.49 3.85
CA PRO A 74 -2.10 0.53 2.46
C PRO A 74 -1.50 -0.60 1.61
N VAL A 75 -2.29 -1.06 0.63
CA VAL A 75 -1.85 -1.97 -0.44
C VAL A 75 -1.96 -1.27 -1.79
N LEU A 76 -0.83 -1.11 -2.47
CA LEU A 76 -0.77 -0.56 -3.81
C LEU A 76 -0.71 -1.68 -4.83
N THR A 77 -1.61 -1.62 -5.81
CA THR A 77 -1.56 -2.47 -7.00
C THR A 77 -1.81 -1.65 -8.26
N THR A 78 -1.55 -2.23 -9.43
CA THR A 78 -1.92 -1.64 -10.70
C THR A 78 -3.41 -1.83 -10.98
N SER A 79 -3.91 -1.25 -12.07
CA SER A 79 -5.31 -1.44 -12.49
C SER A 79 -5.53 -2.74 -13.27
N GLY A 80 -6.79 -3.08 -13.54
CA GLY A 80 -7.18 -4.35 -14.15
C GLY A 80 -7.59 -5.36 -13.07
N THR A 81 -7.37 -6.65 -13.32
CA THR A 81 -7.72 -7.73 -12.38
C THR A 81 -6.94 -7.68 -11.07
N ALA A 82 -5.79 -7.01 -11.08
CA ALA A 82 -4.94 -6.79 -9.92
C ALA A 82 -5.70 -6.18 -8.72
N ALA A 83 -6.64 -5.26 -8.97
CA ALA A 83 -7.52 -4.72 -7.93
C ALA A 83 -8.52 -5.76 -7.39
N ALA A 84 -9.07 -6.61 -8.27
CA ALA A 84 -10.01 -7.66 -7.88
C ALA A 84 -9.34 -8.76 -7.02
N HIS A 85 -8.05 -9.03 -7.24
CA HIS A 85 -7.29 -9.97 -6.40
C HIS A 85 -7.18 -9.54 -4.94
N LEU A 86 -7.38 -8.26 -4.61
CA LEU A 86 -7.42 -7.77 -3.22
C LEU A 86 -8.74 -8.09 -2.50
N HIS A 87 -9.79 -8.49 -3.22
CA HIS A 87 -11.15 -8.54 -2.69
C HIS A 87 -11.30 -9.48 -1.48
N ALA A 88 -10.62 -10.62 -1.48
CA ALA A 88 -10.66 -11.55 -0.34
C ALA A 88 -10.11 -10.92 0.95
N ALA A 89 -9.02 -10.14 0.86
CA ALA A 89 -8.44 -9.44 2.02
C ALA A 89 -9.31 -8.26 2.46
N VAL A 90 -9.94 -7.55 1.51
CA VAL A 90 -10.90 -6.46 1.79
C VAL A 90 -12.14 -6.97 2.52
N LEU A 91 -12.71 -8.10 2.09
CA LEU A 91 -13.84 -8.73 2.77
C LEU A 91 -13.48 -9.06 4.23
N GLU A 92 -12.35 -9.74 4.43
CA GLU A 92 -11.87 -10.08 5.77
C GLU A 92 -11.61 -8.83 6.62
N ALA A 93 -10.97 -7.79 6.07
CA ALA A 93 -10.74 -6.53 6.77
C ALA A 93 -12.05 -5.86 7.20
N SER A 94 -13.07 -5.87 6.34
CA SER A 94 -14.39 -5.30 6.62
C SER A 94 -15.09 -6.04 7.76
N TYR A 95 -15.06 -7.37 7.77
CA TYR A 95 -15.72 -8.15 8.83
C TYR A 95 -14.93 -8.14 10.15
N SER A 96 -13.61 -7.96 10.10
CA SER A 96 -12.75 -7.94 11.30
C SER A 96 -12.42 -6.53 11.82
N GLY A 97 -12.90 -5.47 11.18
CA GLY A 97 -12.65 -4.08 11.58
C GLY A 97 -11.18 -3.66 11.48
N VAL A 98 -10.45 -4.22 10.52
CA VAL A 98 -9.01 -3.97 10.35
C VAL A 98 -8.78 -2.80 9.39
N PRO A 99 -7.90 -1.84 9.73
CA PRO A 99 -7.63 -0.68 8.87
C PRO A 99 -6.69 -1.06 7.71
N LEU A 100 -7.24 -1.79 6.74
CA LEU A 100 -6.58 -2.13 5.46
C LEU A 100 -6.85 -1.07 4.40
#